data_AF-A0A9E2KL19-F1
#
_entry.id   AF-A0A9E2KL19-F1
#
_cell.length_a   1.000
_cell.length_b   1.000
_cell.length_c   1.000
_cell.angle_alpha   90.00
_cell.angle_beta   90.00
_cell.angle_gamma   90.00
#
_symmetry.space_group_name_H-M   'P 1'
#
loop_
_entity.id
_entity.type
_entity.pdbx_description
1 polymer ?
#
loop_
_entity_poly.entity_id
_entity_poly.type
_entity_poly.pdbx_seq_one_letter_code
_entity_poly.pdbx_strand_id
1 'polypeptide(L)' 'GMLRAAGLGCCMDNGSPDAKAAADRIIGDVREDGLAALIDELWFGGPEAKPSGKVFGSPWAALEGDRR' A
#
# COMPACT_ATOMS: atom_id res chain seq x y z
N GLY A 1 -5.00 -8.79 12.17
CA GLY A 1 -3.57 -8.64 11.83
C GLY A 1 -3.44 -7.65 10.70
N MET A 2 -2.34 -6.89 10.67
CA MET A 2 -2.10 -5.76 9.76
C MET A 2 -2.38 -6.08 8.28
N LEU A 3 -2.13 -7.33 7.83
CA LEU A 3 -2.43 -7.81 6.47
C LEU A 3 -3.91 -7.74 6.10
N ARG A 4 -4.83 -8.10 7.01
CA ARG A 4 -6.29 -8.05 6.75
C ARG A 4 -6.89 -6.66 6.89
N ALA A 5 -6.15 -5.70 7.46
CA ALA A 5 -6.60 -4.33 7.66
C ALA A 5 -6.16 -3.39 6.52
N ALA A 6 -5.21 -3.83 5.70
CA ALA A 6 -4.81 -3.12 4.49
C ALA A 6 -5.85 -3.35 3.37
N GLY A 7 -6.04 -2.36 2.49
CA GLY A 7 -6.87 -2.54 1.28
C GLY A 7 -6.28 -3.52 0.25
N LEU A 8 -5.02 -3.94 0.45
CA LEU A 8 -4.35 -5.04 -0.22
C LEU A 8 -3.20 -5.56 0.67
N GLY A 9 -3.41 -6.67 1.39
CA GLY A 9 -2.39 -7.36 2.17
C GLY A 9 -1.56 -8.30 1.30
N CYS A 10 -0.28 -8.03 1.11
CA CYS A 10 0.63 -8.91 0.37
C CYS A 10 1.53 -9.72 1.31
N CYS A 11 1.71 -11.01 1.01
CA CYS A 11 2.66 -11.88 1.72
C CYS A 11 3.67 -12.48 0.73
N MET A 12 4.94 -12.56 1.14
CA MET A 12 6.00 -13.19 0.36
C MET A 12 5.82 -14.71 0.34
N ASP A 13 6.28 -15.38 -0.72
CA ASP A 13 6.23 -16.85 -0.78
C ASP A 13 7.18 -17.55 0.22
N ASN A 14 8.14 -16.82 0.82
CA ASN A 14 8.90 -17.32 1.97
C ASN A 14 8.29 -16.94 3.33
N GLY A 15 7.10 -16.34 3.33
CA GLY A 15 6.36 -15.97 4.53
C GLY A 15 5.78 -17.18 5.28
N SER A 16 5.39 -16.96 6.54
CA SER A 16 4.78 -18.01 7.36
C SER A 16 3.42 -18.45 6.80
N PRO A 17 3.01 -19.72 6.99
CA PRO A 17 1.73 -20.23 6.49
C PRO A 17 0.52 -19.39 6.91
N ASP A 18 0.53 -18.92 8.16
CA ASP A 18 -0.55 -18.07 8.70
C ASP A 18 -0.59 -16.68 8.03
N ALA A 19 0.57 -16.13 7.65
CA ALA A 19 0.64 -14.86 6.93
C ALA A 19 0.16 -15.02 5.48
N LYS A 20 0.51 -16.14 4.84
CA LYS A 20 0.00 -16.49 3.50
C LYS A 20 -1.53 -16.63 3.50
N ALA A 21 -2.09 -17.31 4.49
CA ALA A 21 -3.54 -17.50 4.63
C ALA A 21 -4.31 -16.22 5.00
N ALA A 22 -3.62 -15.19 5.48
CA ALA A 22 -4.20 -13.90 5.83
C ALA A 22 -3.97 -12.80 4.77
N ALA A 23 -3.24 -13.11 3.69
CA ALA A 23 -2.93 -12.18 2.62
C ALA A 23 -3.93 -12.27 1.48
N ASP A 24 -4.19 -11.14 0.83
CA ASP A 24 -5.00 -11.03 -0.37
C ASP A 24 -4.22 -11.48 -1.62
N ARG A 25 -2.87 -11.35 -1.59
CA ARG A 25 -1.99 -11.77 -2.68
C ARG A 25 -0.68 -12.34 -2.14
N ILE A 26 -0.24 -13.46 -2.73
CA ILE A 26 1.11 -13.98 -2.54
C ILE A 26 2.00 -13.42 -3.64
N ILE A 27 3.15 -12.87 -3.26
CA ILE A 27 4.15 -12.32 -4.17
C ILE A 27 5.45 -13.14 -4.12
N GLY A 28 6.27 -13.02 -5.18
CA GLY A 28 7.52 -13.78 -5.34
C GLY A 28 8.48 -13.61 -4.15
N ASP A 29 9.49 -14.49 -4.05
CA ASP A 29 10.44 -14.46 -2.94
C ASP A 29 11.17 -13.10 -2.86
N VAL A 30 11.58 -12.72 -1.65
CA VAL A 30 12.39 -11.51 -1.41
C VAL A 30 13.71 -11.56 -2.17
N ARG A 31 14.22 -12.76 -2.44
CA ARG A 31 15.45 -13.04 -3.17
C ARG A 31 15.29 -12.90 -4.69
N GLU A 32 14.05 -12.77 -5.18
CA GLU A 32 13.71 -12.61 -6.59
C GLU A 32 13.08 -11.23 -6.86
N ASP A 33 13.33 -10.25 -6.00
CA ASP A 33 12.80 -8.89 -6.12
C ASP A 33 11.26 -8.83 -6.18
N GLY A 34 10.56 -9.79 -5.55
CA GLY A 34 9.09 -9.88 -5.59
C GLY A 34 8.37 -8.63 -5.07
N LEU A 35 8.99 -7.87 -4.17
CA LEU A 35 8.48 -6.58 -3.71
C LEU A 35 8.66 -5.47 -4.76
N ALA A 36 9.80 -5.45 -5.47
CA ALA A 36 10.05 -4.46 -6.51
C ALA A 36 9.12 -4.68 -7.71
N ALA A 37 8.91 -5.93 -8.11
CA ALA A 37 7.94 -6.29 -9.15
C ALA A 37 6.51 -5.85 -8.81
N LEU A 38 6.10 -6.02 -7.54
CA LEU A 38 4.80 -5.55 -7.07
C LEU A 38 4.69 -4.01 -7.11
N ILE A 39 5.74 -3.29 -6.69
CA ILE A 39 5.76 -1.82 -6.71
C ILE A 39 5.72 -1.31 -8.15
N ASP A 40 6.44 -1.95 -9.07
CA ASP A 40 6.45 -1.57 -10.49
C ASP A 40 5.07 -1.73 -11.12
N GLU A 41 4.41 -2.87 -10.88
CA GLU A 41 3.03 -3.12 -11.33
C GLU A 41 2.04 -2.09 -10.76
N LEU A 42 2.05 -1.87 -9.44
CA LEU A 42 1.03 -1.07 -8.76
C LEU A 42 1.24 0.44 -8.91
N TRP A 43 2.50 0.89 -8.93
CA TRP A 43 2.85 2.30 -8.86
C TRP A 43 3.23 2.89 -10.22
N PHE A 44 3.97 2.15 -11.05
CA PHE A 44 4.50 2.66 -12.33
C PHE A 44 3.73 2.13 -13.55
N GLY A 45 3.17 0.92 -13.47
CA GLY A 45 2.26 0.32 -14.48
C GLY A 45 0.77 0.46 -14.15
N GLY A 46 0.45 1.05 -13.00
CA GLY A 46 -0.93 1.25 -12.54
C GLY A 46 -1.74 2.22 -13.40
N PRO A 47 -3.08 2.24 -13.25
CA PRO A 47 -3.93 3.17 -13.98
C PRO A 47 -3.47 4.60 -13.75
N GLU A 48 -3.47 5.42 -14.81
CA GLU A 48 -3.13 6.84 -14.75
C GLU A 48 -3.83 7.50 -13.55
N ALA A 49 -3.04 8.12 -12.67
CA ALA A 49 -3.55 8.78 -11.47
C ALA A 49 -4.40 9.99 -11.87
N LYS A 50 -5.72 9.80 -11.94
CA LYS A 50 -6.66 10.90 -12.24
C LYS A 50 -6.93 11.72 -10.98
N PRO A 51 -6.94 13.06 -11.08
CA PRO A 51 -7.32 13.92 -9.97
C PRO A 51 -8.70 13.50 -9.44
N SER A 52 -8.79 13.16 -8.16
CA SER A 52 -10.04 12.68 -7.57
C SER A 52 -11.12 13.77 -7.42
N GLY A 53 -10.83 15.01 -7.82
CA GLY A 53 -11.67 16.19 -7.57
C GLY A 53 -11.80 16.56 -6.09
N LYS A 54 -11.24 15.75 -5.18
CA LYS A 54 -11.24 16.01 -3.75
C LYS A 54 -10.16 17.03 -3.43
N VAL A 55 -10.60 18.22 -3.04
CA VAL A 55 -9.70 19.23 -2.48
C VAL A 55 -9.49 18.85 -1.01
N PHE A 56 -8.35 18.22 -0.72
CA PHE A 56 -7.87 18.16 0.65
C PHE A 56 -7.26 19.52 0.98
N GLY A 57 -7.81 20.20 1.99
CA GLY A 57 -7.27 21.48 2.46
C GLY A 57 -5.81 21.35 2.88
N SER A 58 -5.14 22.50 3.07
CA SER A 58 -3.76 22.51 3.52
C SER A 58 -3.65 21.82 4.90
N PRO A 59 -2.78 20.81 5.06
CA PRO A 59 -2.48 20.23 6.37
C PRO A 59 -1.99 21.28 7.36
N TRP A 60 -1.34 22.34 6.87
CA TRP A 60 -0.82 23.44 7.68
C TRP A 60 -1.91 24.38 8.18
N ALA A 61 -3.00 24.56 7.44
CA ALA A 61 -4.12 25.39 7.88
C ALA A 61 -4.82 24.82 9.12
N ALA A 62 -4.80 23.49 9.30
CA ALA A 62 -5.31 22.84 10.50
C ALA A 62 -4.42 23.07 11.74
N LEU A 63 -3.10 23.18 11.53
CA LEU A 63 -2.12 23.45 12.60
C LEU A 63 -2.11 24.92 13.02
N GLU A 64 -2.33 25.85 12.08
CA GLU A 64 -2.36 27.30 12.34
C GLU A 64 -3.66 27.75 13.04
N GLY A 65 -4.74 26.99 12.91
CA GLY A 65 -6.03 27.27 13.55
C GLY A 65 -6.06 27.02 15.07
N ASP A 66 -5.17 26.18 15.58
CA ASP A 66 -5.13 25.70 16.97
C ASP A 66 -4.23 26.56 17.90
N ARG A 67 -3.83 27.76 17.44
CA ARG A 67 -2.96 28.70 18.17
C ARG A 67 -3.67 29.96 18.69
N ARG A 68 -4.98 29.92 18.92
CA ARG A 68 -5.74 31.05 19.50
C ARG A 68 -6.37 30.73 20.84
#